data_AF-A0A497ASK2-F1
#
_entry.id   AF-A0A497ASK2-F1
#
_cell.length_a   1.000
_cell.length_b   1.000
_cell.length_c   1.000
_cell.angle_alpha   90.00
_cell.angle_beta   90.00
_cell.angle_gamma   90.00
#
_symmetry.space_group_name_H-M   'P 1'
#
loop_
_entity.id
_entity.type
_entity.pdbx_description
1 polymer ?
#
loop_
_entity_poly.entity_id
_entity_poly.type
_entity_poly.pdbx_seq_one_letter_code
_entity_poly.pdbx_strand_id
1 'polypeptide(L)'
;MGAFREFFEYLWREYIKKPVDSITDKIPDITDWWHKEVKATFEGIKGAIPDIEKWWKDTVKGTFEGIKERIIKIDDLKNALQEKITTPIQGLLQNTQSYNHMFRVWTAERALEQLHSVKAIEDYYDNLPEDIKNDAYIKKRYEDRKKEIKEHGVGGVEHPVVTWLGSQIANGVWLVTNKALPKIMEWIDAFAEKYKIPSDDVKAMKQLAQSGEFGLNAVVSFMLGVTVYPSVMSAANPYWRLLEQETEKMAHSGLLDMDTLIRAWWRGFLNEEKVNDTLLKEGFDNEEIEAVKAALRYYPSPTDFIHFATRDVFREDIVKKYGYDNEWDKIASGMKEYVQKAGIDIEVLKWYWRAHWVLPSPQMAFEMLHRGIITQDDIRELLRISDYAPNWIEKLIAISYSPITRVDLRRLFQIGVIDEERLLKGYKELGYSEEDAKLMVEWTK
;
A
#
# COMPACT_ATOMS: atom_id res chain seq x y z
N MET A 1 38.52 -45.73 19.05
CA MET A 1 37.16 -45.59 19.63
C MET A 1 36.92 -44.28 20.40
N GLY A 2 37.94 -43.55 20.90
CA GLY A 2 37.72 -42.24 21.56
C GLY A 2 37.24 -41.11 20.63
N ALA A 3 37.91 -40.92 19.49
CA ALA A 3 37.63 -39.79 18.58
C ALA A 3 36.23 -39.81 17.93
N PHE A 4 35.62 -40.99 17.75
CA PHE A 4 34.29 -41.11 17.14
C PHE A 4 33.15 -40.82 18.13
N ARG A 5 33.38 -41.11 19.42
CA ARG A 5 32.46 -40.77 20.52
C ARG A 5 32.49 -39.27 20.79
N GLU A 6 33.69 -38.67 20.81
CA GLU A 6 33.85 -37.22 20.96
C GLU A 6 33.24 -36.45 19.77
N PHE A 7 33.36 -36.97 18.54
CA PHE A 7 32.76 -36.36 17.35
C PHE A 7 31.22 -36.36 17.38
N PHE A 8 30.59 -37.44 17.84
CA PHE A 8 29.13 -37.51 17.98
C PHE A 8 28.60 -36.70 19.17
N GLU A 9 29.32 -36.67 20.31
CA GLU A 9 28.96 -35.81 21.44
C GLU A 9 29.12 -34.32 21.07
N TYR A 10 30.11 -33.97 20.25
CA TYR A 10 30.28 -32.63 19.69
C TYR A 10 29.15 -32.25 18.72
N LEU A 11 28.80 -33.14 17.76
CA LEU A 11 27.71 -32.90 16.82
C LEU A 11 26.35 -32.76 17.53
N TRP A 12 26.08 -33.59 18.52
CA TRP A 12 24.86 -33.51 19.32
C TRP A 12 24.80 -32.20 20.12
N ARG A 13 25.89 -31.80 20.78
CA ARG A 13 25.91 -30.60 21.63
C ARG A 13 25.87 -29.30 20.82
N GLU A 14 26.62 -29.21 19.72
CA GLU A 14 26.79 -27.97 18.95
C GLU A 14 25.74 -27.77 17.85
N TYR A 15 25.30 -28.84 17.19
CA TYR A 15 24.46 -28.73 15.99
C TYR A 15 23.01 -29.18 16.21
N ILE A 16 22.70 -29.82 17.33
CA ILE A 16 21.34 -30.29 17.65
C ILE A 16 20.84 -29.65 18.94
N LYS A 17 21.55 -29.80 20.06
CA LYS A 17 21.12 -29.30 21.37
C LYS A 17 21.15 -27.77 21.47
N LYS A 18 22.24 -27.11 21.07
CA LYS A 18 22.37 -25.64 21.08
C LYS A 18 21.28 -24.91 20.25
N PRO A 19 20.98 -25.33 19.00
CA PRO A 19 19.91 -24.71 18.21
C PRO A 19 18.53 -24.96 18.82
N VAL A 20 18.27 -26.16 19.34
CA VAL A 20 17.00 -26.50 19.99
C VAL A 20 16.83 -25.70 21.28
N ASP A 21 17.84 -25.62 22.15
CA ASP A 21 17.80 -24.83 23.39
C ASP A 21 17.68 -23.32 23.05
N SER A 22 18.39 -22.81 22.04
CA SER A 22 18.27 -21.43 21.54
C SER A 22 16.89 -21.06 21.01
N ILE A 23 16.14 -22.03 20.48
CA ILE A 23 14.77 -21.81 20.00
C ILE A 23 13.80 -21.93 21.18
N THR A 24 14.02 -22.88 22.08
CA THR A 24 13.16 -23.13 23.24
C THR A 24 13.24 -21.99 24.26
N ASP A 25 14.42 -21.42 24.49
CA ASP A 25 14.64 -20.31 25.44
C ASP A 25 14.07 -18.96 24.95
N LYS A 26 13.86 -18.80 23.62
CA LYS A 26 13.34 -17.55 23.02
C LYS A 26 11.83 -17.53 22.79
N ILE A 27 11.17 -18.68 22.91
CA ILE A 27 9.71 -18.80 22.74
C ILE A 27 8.93 -18.13 23.89
N PRO A 28 9.31 -18.26 25.18
CA PRO A 28 8.67 -17.52 26.27
C PRO A 28 8.80 -16.00 26.08
N ASP A 29 9.98 -15.52 25.68
CA ASP A 29 10.28 -14.10 25.45
C ASP A 29 9.48 -13.51 24.28
N ILE A 30 9.32 -14.23 23.17
CA ILE A 30 8.49 -13.78 22.05
C ILE A 30 7.02 -13.72 22.45
N THR A 31 6.53 -14.68 23.24
CA THR A 31 5.13 -14.73 23.66
C THR A 31 4.83 -13.60 24.64
N ASP A 32 5.72 -13.33 25.59
CA ASP A 32 5.59 -12.23 26.56
C ASP A 32 5.79 -10.85 25.91
N TRP A 33 6.74 -10.72 24.97
CA TRP A 33 6.94 -9.50 24.18
C TRP A 33 5.70 -9.17 23.33
N TRP A 34 5.16 -10.15 22.61
CA TRP A 34 3.92 -9.97 21.83
C TRP A 34 2.72 -9.65 22.72
N HIS A 35 2.58 -10.33 23.87
CA HIS A 35 1.47 -10.07 24.79
C HIS A 35 1.55 -8.65 25.39
N LYS A 36 2.75 -8.14 25.65
CA LYS A 36 2.98 -6.81 26.23
C LYS A 36 2.74 -5.68 25.23
N GLU A 37 3.30 -5.77 24.02
CA GLU A 37 3.19 -4.70 23.02
C GLU A 37 1.81 -4.64 22.36
N VAL A 38 1.20 -5.79 22.10
CA VAL A 38 -0.14 -5.82 21.49
C VAL A 38 -1.20 -5.41 22.51
N LYS A 39 -1.12 -5.87 23.76
CA LYS A 39 -2.05 -5.42 24.81
C LYS A 39 -1.95 -3.91 25.07
N ALA A 40 -0.73 -3.35 25.12
CA ALA A 40 -0.54 -1.91 25.29
C ALA A 40 -1.14 -1.09 24.12
N THR A 41 -1.00 -1.60 22.89
CA THR A 41 -1.60 -0.99 21.71
C THR A 41 -3.13 -1.04 21.77
N PHE A 42 -3.74 -2.15 22.19
CA PHE A 42 -5.19 -2.30 22.26
C PHE A 42 -5.85 -1.53 23.43
N GLU A 43 -5.18 -1.41 24.58
CA GLU A 43 -5.68 -0.58 25.69
C GLU A 43 -5.73 0.92 25.32
N GLY A 44 -4.87 1.38 24.42
CA GLY A 44 -4.88 2.75 23.88
C GLY A 44 -6.04 3.09 22.96
N ILE A 45 -6.74 2.09 22.39
CA ILE A 45 -7.82 2.27 21.39
C ILE A 45 -9.18 1.75 21.87
N LYS A 46 -9.25 1.16 23.07
CA LYS A 46 -10.46 0.56 23.66
C LYS A 46 -11.66 1.52 23.76
N GLY A 47 -11.43 2.83 23.86
CA GLY A 47 -12.47 3.86 23.90
C GLY A 47 -13.06 4.24 22.53
N ALA A 48 -12.43 3.83 21.43
CA ALA A 48 -12.80 4.26 20.08
C ALA A 48 -13.67 3.26 19.30
N ILE A 49 -13.74 1.99 19.72
CA ILE A 49 -14.42 0.92 19.00
C ILE A 49 -15.26 0.06 19.97
N PRO A 50 -16.61 0.12 19.91
CA PRO A 50 -17.48 -0.80 20.65
C PRO A 50 -17.22 -2.26 20.24
N ASP A 51 -17.30 -3.20 21.19
CA ASP A 51 -17.15 -4.67 21.00
C ASP A 51 -15.75 -5.24 20.70
N ILE A 52 -14.69 -4.42 20.69
CA ILE A 52 -13.32 -4.90 20.46
C ILE A 52 -12.82 -5.90 21.52
N GLU A 53 -13.34 -5.79 22.74
CA GLU A 53 -13.02 -6.68 23.87
C GLU A 53 -13.60 -8.09 23.66
N LYS A 54 -14.74 -8.20 22.96
CA LYS A 54 -15.35 -9.49 22.60
C LYS A 54 -14.58 -10.16 21.46
N TRP A 55 -14.22 -9.40 20.41
CA TRP A 55 -13.40 -9.91 19.31
C TRP A 55 -12.02 -10.41 19.77
N TRP A 56 -11.37 -9.68 20.69
CA TRP A 56 -10.09 -10.09 21.30
C TRP A 56 -10.19 -11.44 22.02
N LYS A 57 -11.26 -11.61 22.81
CA LYS A 57 -11.48 -12.81 23.61
C LYS A 57 -11.79 -14.04 22.73
N ASP A 58 -12.58 -13.86 21.67
CA ASP A 58 -13.07 -14.96 20.84
C ASP A 58 -12.07 -15.37 19.75
N THR A 59 -11.35 -14.41 19.16
CA THR A 59 -10.51 -14.68 17.98
C THR A 59 -9.03 -14.80 18.34
N VAL A 60 -8.50 -13.90 19.19
CA VAL A 60 -7.06 -13.85 19.47
C VAL A 60 -6.70 -14.80 20.61
N LYS A 61 -7.42 -14.74 21.74
CA LYS A 61 -7.14 -15.61 22.89
C LYS A 61 -7.35 -17.09 22.57
N GLY A 62 -8.42 -17.44 21.84
CA GLY A 62 -8.69 -18.82 21.40
C GLY A 62 -7.61 -19.38 20.46
N THR A 63 -7.07 -18.54 19.58
CA THR A 63 -5.96 -18.93 18.69
C THR A 63 -4.66 -19.18 19.48
N PHE A 64 -4.36 -18.36 20.48
CA PHE A 64 -3.19 -18.54 21.34
C PHE A 64 -3.31 -19.75 22.29
N GLU A 65 -4.50 -20.02 22.85
CA GLU A 65 -4.74 -21.24 23.63
C GLU A 65 -4.59 -22.49 22.76
N GLY A 66 -5.07 -22.46 21.51
CA GLY A 66 -4.86 -23.54 20.54
C GLY A 66 -3.39 -23.76 20.12
N ILE A 67 -2.59 -22.69 20.09
CA ILE A 67 -1.13 -22.80 19.88
C ILE A 67 -0.45 -23.38 21.13
N LYS A 68 -0.86 -22.95 22.33
CA LYS A 68 -0.32 -23.45 23.61
C LYS A 68 -0.60 -24.96 23.80
N GLU A 69 -1.79 -25.44 23.46
CA GLU A 69 -2.12 -26.87 23.47
C GLU A 69 -1.28 -27.69 22.47
N ARG A 70 -0.95 -27.12 21.31
CA ARG A 70 -0.08 -27.79 20.33
C ARG A 70 1.37 -27.87 20.79
N ILE A 71 1.84 -26.88 21.54
CA ILE A 71 3.18 -26.87 22.15
C ILE A 71 3.26 -27.92 23.27
N ILE A 72 2.25 -28.03 24.13
CA ILE A 72 2.18 -29.08 25.18
C ILE A 72 2.27 -30.49 24.57
N LYS A 73 1.61 -30.74 23.43
CA LYS A 73 1.69 -32.01 22.70
C LYS A 73 3.09 -32.33 22.15
N ILE A 74 3.92 -31.32 21.89
CA ILE A 74 5.31 -31.49 21.42
C ILE A 74 6.22 -31.87 22.59
N ASP A 75 6.00 -31.30 23.79
CA ASP A 75 6.73 -31.68 25.00
C ASP A 75 6.40 -33.10 25.47
N ASP A 76 5.13 -33.54 25.34
CA ASP A 76 4.73 -34.93 25.58
C ASP A 76 5.39 -35.91 24.60
N LEU A 77 5.54 -35.50 23.33
CA LEU A 77 6.27 -36.27 22.32
C LEU A 77 7.78 -36.35 22.63
N LYS A 78 8.37 -35.26 23.13
CA LYS A 78 9.78 -35.15 23.53
C LYS A 78 10.09 -36.06 24.73
N ASN A 79 9.22 -36.07 25.73
CA ASN A 79 9.34 -36.96 26.90
C ASN A 79 9.15 -38.44 26.53
N ALA A 80 8.16 -38.76 25.67
CA ALA A 80 7.94 -40.12 25.18
C ALA A 80 9.09 -40.65 24.30
N LEU A 81 9.79 -39.78 23.57
CA LEU A 81 11.01 -40.10 22.81
C LEU A 81 12.22 -40.32 23.72
N GLN A 82 12.37 -39.54 24.79
CA GLN A 82 13.45 -39.73 25.78
C GLN A 82 13.34 -41.06 26.52
N GLU A 83 12.13 -41.46 26.92
CA GLU A 83 11.89 -42.70 27.68
C GLU A 83 12.01 -43.97 26.81
N LYS A 84 11.58 -43.90 25.54
CA LYS A 84 11.61 -45.04 24.59
C LYS A 84 12.97 -45.27 23.92
N ILE A 85 13.85 -44.28 23.88
CA ILE A 85 15.15 -44.38 23.18
C ILE A 85 16.30 -44.65 24.17
N THR A 86 16.28 -44.08 25.37
CA THR A 86 17.46 -44.12 26.26
C THR A 86 17.63 -45.47 26.97
N THR A 87 16.53 -46.10 27.37
CA THR A 87 16.55 -47.38 28.13
C THR A 87 16.94 -48.59 27.28
N PRO A 88 16.49 -48.74 26.01
CA PRO A 88 16.91 -49.87 25.16
C PRO A 88 18.37 -49.78 24.67
N ILE A 89 18.92 -48.57 24.54
CA ILE A 89 20.30 -48.34 24.07
C ILE A 89 21.34 -48.81 25.11
N GLN A 90 21.04 -48.70 26.41
CA GLN A 90 21.91 -49.24 27.47
C GLN A 90 21.92 -50.78 27.50
N GLY A 91 20.83 -51.45 27.09
CA GLY A 91 20.76 -52.92 26.99
C GLY A 91 21.44 -53.50 25.75
N LEU A 92 21.48 -52.76 24.63
CA LEU A 92 22.08 -53.19 23.36
C LEU A 92 23.62 -53.26 23.35
N LEU A 93 24.29 -52.66 24.35
CA LEU A 93 25.75 -52.67 24.46
C LEU A 93 26.33 -54.00 25.00
N GLN A 94 25.51 -54.98 25.42
CA GLN A 94 25.99 -56.18 26.11
C GLN A 94 25.97 -57.51 25.32
N ASN A 95 25.56 -57.59 24.04
CA ASN A 95 25.55 -58.87 23.30
C ASN A 95 26.11 -58.77 21.85
N THR A 96 27.39 -59.08 21.66
CA THR A 96 28.23 -58.63 20.52
C THR A 96 28.80 -59.72 19.59
N GLN A 97 28.05 -60.76 19.18
CA GLN A 97 28.58 -61.70 18.15
C GLN A 97 27.71 -61.93 16.90
N SER A 98 26.37 -62.01 16.95
CA SER A 98 25.59 -62.24 15.72
C SER A 98 25.32 -60.97 14.89
N TYR A 99 25.24 -59.80 15.53
CA TYR A 99 25.04 -58.51 14.84
C TYR A 99 26.25 -58.05 14.01
N ASN A 100 27.44 -58.50 14.38
CA ASN A 100 28.68 -58.10 13.69
C ASN A 100 28.79 -58.75 12.30
N HIS A 101 28.27 -59.96 12.14
CA HIS A 101 28.19 -60.63 10.82
C HIS A 101 27.17 -59.94 9.92
N MET A 102 25.95 -59.70 10.42
CA MET A 102 24.88 -59.07 9.65
C MET A 102 25.25 -57.66 9.16
N PHE A 103 25.94 -56.88 10.00
CA PHE A 103 26.42 -55.55 9.61
C PHE A 103 27.53 -55.62 8.55
N ARG A 104 28.43 -56.60 8.64
CA ARG A 104 29.50 -56.83 7.65
C ARG A 104 28.96 -57.36 6.31
N VAL A 105 27.92 -58.19 6.33
CA VAL A 105 27.16 -58.60 5.15
C VAL A 105 26.51 -57.37 4.50
N TRP A 106 25.80 -56.55 5.27
CA TRP A 106 25.15 -55.33 4.77
C TRP A 106 26.14 -54.32 4.17
N THR A 107 27.32 -54.14 4.78
CA THR A 107 28.35 -53.23 4.24
C THR A 107 28.98 -53.78 2.96
N ALA A 108 29.25 -55.08 2.89
CA ALA A 108 29.77 -55.72 1.68
C ALA A 108 28.78 -55.65 0.51
N GLU A 109 27.48 -55.83 0.77
CA GLU A 109 26.43 -55.66 -0.23
C GLU A 109 26.42 -54.23 -0.80
N ARG A 110 26.43 -53.22 0.09
CA ARG A 110 26.36 -51.81 -0.32
C ARG A 110 27.57 -51.36 -1.12
N ALA A 111 28.74 -51.88 -0.81
CA ALA A 111 29.94 -51.61 -1.59
C ALA A 111 29.87 -52.25 -2.98
N LEU A 112 29.37 -53.49 -3.11
CA LEU A 112 29.17 -54.15 -4.42
C LEU A 112 28.22 -53.35 -5.33
N GLU A 113 27.17 -52.72 -4.78
CA GLU A 113 26.23 -51.90 -5.55
C GLU A 113 26.87 -50.63 -6.13
N GLN A 114 27.92 -50.11 -5.50
CA GLN A 114 28.59 -48.86 -5.86
C GLN A 114 29.73 -49.04 -6.86
N LEU A 115 30.06 -50.27 -7.24
CA LEU A 115 31.13 -50.53 -8.20
C LEU A 115 30.60 -50.53 -9.64
N HIS A 116 31.39 -49.96 -10.55
CA HIS A 116 30.94 -49.57 -11.88
C HIS A 116 31.66 -50.28 -13.04
N SER A 117 32.46 -51.31 -12.75
CA SER A 117 33.05 -52.17 -13.78
C SER A 117 33.12 -53.62 -13.29
N VAL A 118 33.04 -54.57 -14.24
CA VAL A 118 33.18 -56.01 -13.93
C VAL A 118 34.48 -56.28 -13.20
N LYS A 119 35.58 -55.65 -13.63
CA LYS A 119 36.90 -55.79 -13.00
C LYS A 119 36.91 -55.28 -11.56
N ALA A 120 36.32 -54.10 -11.30
CA ALA A 120 36.28 -53.55 -9.93
C ALA A 120 35.41 -54.39 -8.98
N ILE A 121 34.32 -54.99 -9.49
CA ILE A 121 33.48 -55.92 -8.73
C ILE A 121 34.22 -57.22 -8.42
N GLU A 122 34.94 -57.79 -9.39
CA GLU A 122 35.80 -58.96 -9.20
C GLU A 122 36.89 -58.67 -8.16
N ASP A 123 37.63 -57.57 -8.32
CA ASP A 123 38.70 -57.16 -7.42
C ASP A 123 38.19 -56.92 -5.98
N TYR A 124 37.00 -56.31 -5.82
CA TYR A 124 36.42 -56.09 -4.49
C TYR A 124 35.93 -57.41 -3.85
N TYR A 125 35.23 -58.25 -4.60
CA TYR A 125 34.70 -59.51 -4.11
C TYR A 125 35.81 -60.49 -3.73
N ASP A 126 36.92 -60.48 -4.47
CA ASP A 126 38.05 -61.37 -4.19
C ASP A 126 38.79 -61.03 -2.89
N ASN A 127 38.76 -59.76 -2.49
CA ASN A 127 39.37 -59.24 -1.26
C ASN A 127 38.42 -59.25 -0.05
N LEU A 128 37.19 -59.78 -0.17
CA LEU A 128 36.28 -59.89 0.97
C LEU A 128 36.75 -60.97 1.96
N PRO A 129 36.56 -60.75 3.27
CA PRO A 129 36.82 -61.77 4.29
C PRO A 129 36.02 -63.06 4.05
N GLU A 130 36.62 -64.20 4.36
CA GLU A 130 36.13 -65.52 3.95
C GLU A 130 34.75 -65.89 4.50
N ASP A 131 34.39 -65.34 5.67
CA ASP A 131 33.07 -65.49 6.29
C ASP A 131 31.97 -64.73 5.53
N ILE A 132 32.31 -63.60 4.90
CA ILE A 132 31.38 -62.77 4.11
C ILE A 132 31.38 -63.19 2.64
N LYS A 133 32.54 -63.59 2.10
CA LYS A 133 32.68 -64.10 0.73
C LYS A 133 31.86 -65.37 0.50
N ASN A 134 31.83 -66.26 1.51
CA ASN A 134 31.06 -67.50 1.48
C ASN A 134 29.60 -67.35 1.93
N ASP A 135 29.16 -66.14 2.30
CA ASP A 135 27.76 -65.87 2.59
C ASP A 135 26.92 -65.98 1.29
N ALA A 136 25.91 -66.85 1.32
CA ALA A 136 25.11 -67.19 0.13
C ALA A 136 24.40 -65.97 -0.46
N TYR A 137 24.04 -64.98 0.36
CA TYR A 137 23.39 -63.75 -0.09
C TYR A 137 24.36 -62.84 -0.84
N ILE A 138 25.57 -62.67 -0.31
CA ILE A 138 26.61 -61.81 -0.90
C ILE A 138 27.14 -62.41 -2.20
N LYS A 139 27.32 -63.73 -2.24
CA LYS A 139 27.69 -64.44 -3.47
C LYS A 139 26.65 -64.28 -4.58
N LYS A 140 25.35 -64.37 -4.25
CA LYS A 140 24.27 -64.13 -5.20
C LYS A 140 24.26 -62.68 -5.69
N ARG A 141 24.38 -61.70 -4.79
CA ARG A 141 24.37 -60.28 -5.16
C ARG A 141 25.56 -59.90 -6.05
N TYR A 142 26.73 -60.47 -5.78
CA TYR A 142 27.92 -60.32 -6.63
C TYR A 142 27.66 -60.81 -8.07
N GLU A 143 27.13 -62.02 -8.25
CA GLU A 143 26.85 -62.56 -9.59
C GLU A 143 25.74 -61.78 -10.30
N ASP A 144 24.66 -61.42 -9.60
CA ASP A 144 23.56 -60.62 -10.15
C ASP A 144 24.05 -59.25 -10.63
N ARG A 145 24.87 -58.57 -9.82
CA ARG A 145 25.41 -57.25 -10.16
C ARG A 145 26.43 -57.32 -11.30
N LYS A 146 27.27 -58.36 -11.33
CA LYS A 146 28.21 -58.62 -12.40
C LYS A 146 27.50 -58.87 -13.73
N LYS A 147 26.38 -59.59 -13.70
CA LYS A 147 25.50 -59.83 -14.86
C LYS A 147 24.81 -58.54 -15.31
N GLU A 148 24.26 -57.77 -14.38
CA GLU A 148 23.60 -56.48 -14.64
C GLU A 148 24.52 -55.51 -15.41
N ILE A 149 25.78 -55.37 -14.97
CA ILE A 149 26.77 -54.50 -15.61
C ILE A 149 27.18 -55.02 -17.01
N LYS A 150 27.22 -56.35 -17.21
CA LYS A 150 27.53 -56.94 -18.52
C LYS A 150 26.38 -56.79 -19.51
N GLU A 151 25.14 -56.82 -19.05
CA GLU A 151 23.94 -56.78 -19.91
C GLU A 151 23.51 -55.35 -20.27
N HIS A 152 23.57 -54.39 -19.34
CA HIS A 152 22.93 -53.07 -19.52
C HIS A 152 23.91 -51.93 -19.87
N GLY A 153 25.22 -52.15 -19.76
CA GLY A 153 26.23 -51.11 -19.99
C GLY A 153 26.07 -49.91 -19.04
N VAL A 154 26.97 -48.92 -19.13
CA VAL A 154 26.95 -47.75 -18.24
C VAL A 154 26.65 -46.49 -19.04
N GLY A 155 25.45 -45.90 -18.83
CA GLY A 155 25.12 -44.52 -19.20
C GLY A 155 24.40 -44.34 -20.54
N GLY A 156 23.08 -44.17 -20.51
CA GLY A 156 22.26 -43.71 -21.64
C GLY A 156 20.99 -43.01 -21.18
N VAL A 157 20.47 -42.07 -21.98
CA VAL A 157 19.37 -41.13 -21.63
C VAL A 157 18.05 -41.82 -21.30
N GLU A 158 17.83 -43.06 -21.75
CA GLU A 158 16.64 -43.85 -21.38
C GLU A 158 16.73 -44.47 -19.98
N HIS A 159 17.94 -44.63 -19.44
CA HIS A 159 18.19 -45.10 -18.08
C HIS A 159 19.32 -44.30 -17.43
N PRO A 160 19.06 -43.05 -17.01
CA PRO A 160 20.05 -42.25 -16.33
C PRO A 160 20.34 -42.84 -14.95
N VAL A 161 21.62 -43.00 -14.63
CA VAL A 161 22.05 -43.27 -13.26
C VAL A 161 21.88 -41.99 -12.47
N VAL A 162 20.79 -41.87 -11.71
CA VAL A 162 20.53 -40.70 -10.87
C VAL A 162 20.69 -41.08 -9.40
N THR A 163 21.58 -40.36 -8.70
CA THR A 163 21.72 -40.44 -7.23
C THR A 163 20.39 -40.12 -6.53
N TRP A 164 20.23 -40.48 -5.25
CA TRP A 164 19.00 -40.27 -4.46
C TRP A 164 18.39 -38.87 -4.58
N LEU A 165 19.22 -37.81 -4.68
CA LEU A 165 18.74 -36.44 -4.81
C LEU A 165 18.05 -36.17 -6.16
N GLY A 166 18.58 -36.71 -7.26
CA GLY A 166 18.01 -36.48 -8.58
C GLY A 166 16.79 -37.36 -8.88
N SER A 167 16.62 -38.50 -8.18
CA SER A 167 15.36 -39.26 -8.26
C SER A 167 14.20 -38.53 -7.56
N GLN A 168 14.46 -37.78 -6.48
CA GLN A 168 13.45 -36.92 -5.84
C GLN A 168 13.07 -35.73 -6.73
N ILE A 169 14.03 -35.10 -7.41
CA ILE A 169 13.78 -34.01 -8.37
C ILE A 169 12.92 -34.50 -9.54
N ALA A 170 13.27 -35.65 -10.12
CA ALA A 170 12.50 -36.26 -11.20
C ALA A 170 11.06 -36.59 -10.77
N ASN A 171 10.87 -37.09 -9.55
CA ASN A 171 9.53 -37.35 -8.99
C ASN A 171 8.72 -36.08 -8.71
N GLY A 172 9.36 -35.01 -8.22
CA GLY A 172 8.71 -33.72 -8.00
C GLY A 172 8.23 -33.09 -9.31
N VAL A 173 9.09 -33.07 -10.33
CA VAL A 173 8.72 -32.59 -11.68
C VAL A 173 7.62 -33.46 -12.26
N TRP A 174 7.74 -34.79 -12.13
CA TRP A 174 6.70 -35.72 -12.58
C TRP A 174 5.35 -35.49 -11.90
N LEU A 175 5.31 -35.22 -10.58
CA LEU A 175 4.07 -34.94 -9.84
C LEU A 175 3.43 -33.62 -10.28
N VAL A 176 4.22 -32.57 -10.45
CA VAL A 176 3.69 -31.27 -10.90
C VAL A 176 3.18 -31.38 -12.33
N THR A 177 3.95 -31.97 -13.23
CA THR A 177 3.58 -32.11 -14.65
C THR A 177 2.41 -33.08 -14.87
N ASN A 178 2.34 -34.21 -14.16
CA ASN A 178 1.33 -35.25 -14.44
C ASN A 178 0.13 -35.26 -13.48
N LYS A 179 0.23 -34.65 -12.29
CA LYS A 179 -0.89 -34.62 -11.32
C LYS A 179 -1.43 -33.23 -11.03
N ALA A 180 -0.58 -32.21 -10.92
CA ALA A 180 -1.01 -30.86 -10.58
C ALA A 180 -1.45 -30.06 -11.82
N LEU A 181 -0.67 -30.12 -12.91
CA LEU A 181 -0.92 -29.38 -14.14
C LEU A 181 -2.31 -29.65 -14.73
N PRO A 182 -2.83 -30.89 -14.81
CA PRO A 182 -4.19 -31.13 -15.29
C PRO A 182 -5.27 -30.42 -14.46
N LYS A 183 -5.12 -30.40 -13.13
CA LYS A 183 -6.06 -29.71 -12.23
C LYS A 183 -5.97 -28.19 -12.35
N ILE A 184 -4.77 -27.67 -12.60
CA ILE A 184 -4.56 -26.24 -12.87
C ILE A 184 -5.21 -25.86 -14.21
N MET A 185 -5.13 -26.71 -15.23
CA MET A 185 -5.82 -26.49 -16.51
C MET A 185 -7.34 -26.43 -16.32
N GLU A 186 -7.92 -27.39 -15.59
CA GLU A 186 -9.34 -27.40 -15.26
C GLU A 186 -9.77 -26.16 -14.46
N TRP A 187 -8.92 -25.70 -13.52
CA TRP A 187 -9.18 -24.48 -12.77
C TRP A 187 -9.13 -23.23 -13.66
N ILE A 188 -8.15 -23.12 -14.58
CA ILE A 188 -8.08 -22.02 -15.55
C ILE A 188 -9.35 -21.98 -16.41
N ASP A 189 -9.84 -23.14 -16.85
CA ASP A 189 -11.09 -23.25 -17.61
C ASP A 189 -12.31 -22.78 -16.80
N ALA A 190 -12.48 -23.27 -15.57
CA ALA A 190 -13.58 -22.89 -14.71
C ALA A 190 -13.54 -21.39 -14.32
N PHE A 191 -12.33 -20.85 -14.10
CA PHE A 191 -12.10 -19.44 -13.82
C PHE A 191 -12.45 -18.58 -15.04
N ALA A 192 -11.97 -18.97 -16.22
CA ALA A 192 -12.26 -18.29 -17.47
C ALA A 192 -13.75 -18.25 -17.80
N GLU A 193 -14.46 -19.35 -17.58
CA GLU A 193 -15.92 -19.44 -17.77
C GLU A 193 -16.67 -18.52 -16.79
N LYS A 194 -16.32 -18.59 -15.50
CA LYS A 194 -16.96 -17.79 -14.45
C LYS A 194 -16.81 -16.28 -14.70
N TYR A 195 -15.63 -15.84 -15.13
CA TYR A 195 -15.30 -14.43 -15.30
C TYR A 195 -15.31 -13.95 -16.76
N LYS A 196 -15.77 -14.80 -17.70
CA LYS A 196 -15.89 -14.49 -19.14
C LYS A 196 -14.60 -13.94 -19.75
N ILE A 197 -13.47 -14.57 -19.43
CA ILE A 197 -12.15 -14.15 -19.90
C ILE A 197 -12.01 -14.42 -21.41
N PRO A 198 -11.46 -13.50 -22.22
CA PRO A 198 -11.23 -13.71 -23.65
C PRO A 198 -10.40 -14.97 -23.95
N SER A 199 -10.73 -15.67 -25.04
CA SER A 199 -10.12 -16.97 -25.38
C SER A 199 -8.61 -16.91 -25.59
N ASP A 200 -8.11 -15.77 -26.07
CA ASP A 200 -6.67 -15.57 -26.33
C ASP A 200 -5.88 -15.46 -25.01
N ASP A 201 -6.45 -14.82 -24.00
CA ASP A 201 -5.84 -14.70 -22.67
C ASP A 201 -5.85 -16.05 -21.94
N VAL A 202 -6.94 -16.82 -22.09
CA VAL A 202 -7.04 -18.20 -21.57
C VAL A 202 -5.97 -19.09 -22.19
N LYS A 203 -5.73 -18.95 -23.49
CA LYS A 203 -4.68 -19.68 -24.20
C LYS A 203 -3.29 -19.28 -23.71
N ALA A 204 -3.04 -18.00 -23.47
CA ALA A 204 -1.78 -17.52 -22.91
C ALA A 204 -1.56 -18.06 -21.48
N MET A 205 -2.57 -18.03 -20.61
CA MET A 205 -2.51 -18.59 -19.26
C MET A 205 -2.15 -20.09 -19.27
N LYS A 206 -2.78 -20.87 -20.15
CA LYS A 206 -2.48 -22.30 -20.30
C LYS A 206 -1.08 -22.56 -20.84
N GLN A 207 -0.62 -21.77 -21.81
CA GLN A 207 0.74 -21.86 -22.34
C GLN A 207 1.80 -21.56 -21.27
N LEU A 208 1.55 -20.56 -20.42
CA LEU A 208 2.42 -20.23 -19.30
C LEU A 208 2.49 -21.40 -18.28
N ALA A 209 1.36 -21.98 -17.90
CA ALA A 209 1.35 -23.11 -16.97
C ALA A 209 1.97 -24.39 -17.56
N GLN A 210 1.92 -24.56 -18.89
CA GLN A 210 2.58 -25.65 -19.62
C GLN A 210 4.08 -25.41 -19.86
N SER A 211 4.58 -24.20 -19.60
CA SER A 211 6.01 -23.91 -19.74
C SER A 211 6.82 -24.74 -18.72
N GLY A 212 7.97 -25.25 -19.15
CA GLY A 212 8.88 -26.02 -18.28
C GLY A 212 9.37 -25.24 -17.06
N GLU A 213 9.28 -23.91 -17.09
CA GLU A 213 9.63 -23.00 -15.99
C GLU A 213 8.67 -23.11 -14.80
N PHE A 214 7.37 -23.35 -15.03
CA PHE A 214 6.38 -23.50 -13.96
C PHE A 214 6.65 -24.76 -13.11
N GLY A 215 6.95 -25.88 -13.77
CA GLY A 215 7.29 -27.14 -13.10
C GLY A 215 8.62 -27.10 -12.35
N LEU A 216 9.63 -26.44 -12.92
CA LEU A 216 10.94 -26.25 -12.28
C LEU A 216 10.83 -25.35 -11.04
N ASN A 217 10.08 -24.24 -11.11
CA ASN A 217 9.93 -23.29 -10.01
C ASN A 217 9.11 -23.85 -8.84
N ALA A 218 8.04 -24.62 -9.08
CA ALA A 218 7.28 -25.27 -8.02
C ALA A 218 8.12 -26.30 -7.23
N VAL A 219 8.98 -27.04 -7.93
CA VAL A 219 9.86 -28.06 -7.32
C VAL A 219 11.06 -27.41 -6.60
N VAL A 220 11.64 -26.36 -7.17
CA VAL A 220 12.76 -25.60 -6.57
C VAL A 220 12.31 -24.82 -5.33
N SER A 221 11.12 -24.21 -5.37
CA SER A 221 10.54 -23.47 -4.23
C SER A 221 10.18 -24.37 -3.05
N PHE A 222 9.71 -25.59 -3.34
CA PHE A 222 9.39 -26.59 -2.31
C PHE A 222 10.66 -27.16 -1.64
N MET A 223 11.80 -27.23 -2.35
CA MET A 223 13.04 -27.83 -1.82
C MET A 223 14.03 -26.86 -1.17
N LEU A 224 14.06 -25.58 -1.53
CA LEU A 224 15.08 -24.61 -1.05
C LEU A 224 14.57 -23.60 -0.01
N GLY A 225 13.45 -23.93 0.64
CA GLY A 225 12.52 -23.01 1.30
C GLY A 225 12.98 -22.13 2.46
N VAL A 226 14.28 -21.92 2.77
CA VAL A 226 14.65 -20.93 3.81
C VAL A 226 15.96 -20.14 3.61
N THR A 227 16.88 -20.49 2.70
CA THR A 227 18.15 -19.75 2.54
C THR A 227 18.59 -19.45 1.11
N VAL A 228 18.39 -20.38 0.17
CA VAL A 228 18.85 -20.20 -1.23
C VAL A 228 17.79 -19.51 -2.08
N TYR A 229 16.50 -19.77 -1.84
CA TYR A 229 15.39 -19.17 -2.60
C TYR A 229 15.40 -17.63 -2.59
N PRO A 230 15.57 -16.92 -1.45
CA PRO A 230 15.68 -15.46 -1.46
C PRO A 230 16.90 -14.95 -2.23
N SER A 231 18.02 -15.67 -2.20
CA SER A 231 19.27 -15.29 -2.87
C SER A 231 19.17 -15.47 -4.40
N VAL A 232 18.56 -16.58 -4.84
CA VAL A 232 18.28 -16.85 -6.25
C VAL A 232 17.23 -15.87 -6.78
N MET A 233 16.15 -15.63 -6.03
CA MET A 233 15.14 -14.64 -6.41
C MET A 233 15.71 -13.23 -6.44
N SER A 234 16.63 -12.88 -5.54
CA SER A 234 17.32 -11.58 -5.55
C SER A 234 18.24 -11.42 -6.76
N ALA A 235 19.02 -12.46 -7.12
CA ALA A 235 19.89 -12.45 -8.29
C ALA A 235 19.13 -12.51 -9.63
N ALA A 236 17.99 -13.19 -9.66
CA ALA A 236 17.11 -13.31 -10.82
C ALA A 236 16.11 -12.15 -10.95
N ASN A 237 15.94 -11.32 -9.90
CA ASN A 237 14.96 -10.24 -9.86
C ASN A 237 15.01 -9.30 -11.09
N PRO A 238 16.19 -8.87 -11.60
CA PRO A 238 16.24 -8.02 -12.79
C PRO A 238 15.69 -8.72 -14.04
N TYR A 239 15.89 -10.03 -14.19
CA TYR A 239 15.40 -10.80 -15.34
C TYR A 239 13.91 -11.14 -15.21
N TRP A 240 13.42 -11.42 -13.99
CA TRP A 240 11.99 -11.54 -13.71
C TRP A 240 11.24 -10.25 -13.97
N ARG A 241 11.80 -9.11 -13.62
CA ARG A 241 11.22 -7.83 -13.96
C ARG A 241 11.07 -7.64 -15.48
N LEU A 242 12.00 -8.14 -16.30
CA LEU A 242 11.86 -8.08 -17.77
C LEU A 242 10.75 -9.02 -18.27
N LEU A 243 10.64 -10.21 -17.71
CA LEU A 243 9.57 -11.15 -18.05
C LEU A 243 8.19 -10.62 -17.64
N GLU A 244 8.08 -10.07 -16.43
CA GLU A 244 6.88 -9.38 -15.93
C GLU A 244 6.51 -8.22 -16.84
N GLN A 245 7.48 -7.38 -17.24
CA GLN A 245 7.24 -6.26 -18.16
C GLN A 245 6.73 -6.71 -19.53
N GLU A 246 7.33 -7.73 -20.15
CA GLU A 246 6.84 -8.24 -21.44
C GLU A 246 5.48 -8.93 -21.30
N THR A 247 5.23 -9.61 -20.18
CA THR A 247 3.91 -10.20 -19.87
C THR A 247 2.85 -9.10 -19.69
N GLU A 248 3.14 -8.06 -18.92
CA GLU A 248 2.26 -6.90 -18.73
C GLU A 248 2.01 -6.13 -20.03
N LYS A 249 3.02 -6.04 -20.90
CA LYS A 249 2.87 -5.45 -22.23
C LYS A 249 1.95 -6.25 -23.14
N MET A 250 1.84 -7.56 -22.95
CA MET A 250 0.92 -8.42 -23.72
C MET A 250 -0.46 -8.48 -23.08
N ALA A 251 -0.53 -8.67 -21.76
CA ALA A 251 -1.75 -8.84 -21.00
C ALA A 251 -2.48 -7.51 -20.74
N HIS A 252 -1.75 -6.40 -20.73
CA HIS A 252 -2.26 -5.07 -20.41
C HIS A 252 -3.06 -5.03 -19.09
N SER A 253 -2.60 -5.75 -18.06
CA SER A 253 -3.28 -5.85 -16.76
C SER A 253 -3.23 -4.57 -15.95
N GLY A 254 -2.32 -3.65 -16.26
CA GLY A 254 -2.26 -2.33 -15.65
C GLY A 254 -3.52 -1.51 -15.92
N LEU A 255 -4.22 -1.12 -14.86
CA LEU A 255 -5.35 -0.18 -14.91
C LEU A 255 -4.84 1.26 -14.73
N LEU A 256 -5.55 2.22 -15.33
CA LEU A 256 -5.28 3.63 -15.10
C LEU A 256 -5.73 3.98 -13.68
N ASP A 257 -4.94 4.78 -12.98
CA ASP A 257 -5.38 5.30 -11.68
C ASP A 257 -6.67 6.12 -11.81
N MET A 258 -7.46 6.12 -10.74
CA MET A 258 -8.77 6.75 -10.68
C MET A 258 -8.80 8.22 -11.13
N ASP A 259 -7.83 9.05 -10.72
CA ASP A 259 -7.81 10.48 -11.09
C ASP A 259 -7.51 10.66 -12.59
N THR A 260 -6.52 9.92 -13.12
CA THR A 260 -6.21 9.92 -14.56
C THR A 260 -7.39 9.42 -15.38
N LEU A 261 -8.06 8.35 -14.93
CA LEU A 261 -9.21 7.75 -15.60
C LEU A 261 -10.37 8.75 -15.73
N ILE A 262 -10.74 9.39 -14.61
CA ILE A 262 -11.83 10.37 -14.57
C ILE A 262 -11.49 11.63 -15.38
N ARG A 263 -10.25 12.14 -15.30
CA ARG A 263 -9.81 13.28 -16.13
C ARG A 263 -9.79 12.95 -17.62
N ALA A 264 -9.36 11.74 -17.99
CA ALA A 264 -9.37 11.30 -19.38
C ALA A 264 -10.81 11.22 -19.93
N TRP A 265 -11.77 10.80 -19.11
CA TRP A 265 -13.19 10.86 -19.44
C TRP A 265 -13.71 12.28 -19.61
N TRP A 266 -13.47 13.18 -18.64
CA TRP A 266 -13.90 14.57 -18.78
C TRP A 266 -13.31 15.26 -19.99
N ARG A 267 -12.08 14.90 -20.39
CA ARG A 267 -11.41 15.42 -21.58
C ARG A 267 -11.87 14.80 -22.89
N GLY A 268 -12.69 13.74 -22.85
CA GLY A 268 -13.23 13.04 -24.01
C GLY A 268 -12.27 12.03 -24.65
N PHE A 269 -11.18 11.66 -23.97
CA PHE A 269 -10.27 10.60 -24.42
C PHE A 269 -10.79 9.19 -24.09
N LEU A 270 -11.65 9.09 -23.07
CA LEU A 270 -12.36 7.86 -22.70
C LEU A 270 -13.86 8.14 -22.64
N ASN A 271 -14.66 7.12 -22.92
CA ASN A 271 -16.10 7.16 -22.69
C ASN A 271 -16.44 6.65 -21.28
N GLU A 272 -17.66 6.93 -20.82
CA GLU A 272 -18.10 6.58 -19.48
C GLU A 272 -18.17 5.06 -19.25
N GLU A 273 -18.57 4.29 -20.27
CA GLU A 273 -18.61 2.82 -20.20
C GLU A 273 -17.23 2.24 -19.87
N LYS A 274 -16.18 2.74 -20.53
CA LYS A 274 -14.80 2.29 -20.29
C LYS A 274 -14.31 2.67 -18.89
N VAL A 275 -14.70 3.84 -18.39
CA VAL A 275 -14.40 4.26 -17.01
C VAL A 275 -15.08 3.34 -16.02
N ASN A 276 -16.38 3.08 -16.18
CA ASN A 276 -17.13 2.21 -15.28
C ASN A 276 -16.56 0.78 -15.28
N ASP A 277 -16.27 0.21 -16.45
CA ASP A 277 -15.62 -1.11 -16.56
C ASP A 277 -14.27 -1.16 -15.84
N THR A 278 -13.47 -0.09 -15.94
CA THR A 278 -12.16 -0.02 -15.27
C THR A 278 -12.32 0.06 -13.76
N LEU A 279 -13.22 0.89 -13.24
CA LEU A 279 -13.47 1.00 -11.80
C LEU A 279 -14.09 -0.28 -11.22
N LEU A 280 -14.95 -0.97 -11.96
CA LEU A 280 -15.45 -2.30 -11.58
C LEU A 280 -14.31 -3.32 -11.45
N LYS A 281 -13.30 -3.27 -12.35
CA LYS A 281 -12.11 -4.13 -12.28
C LYS A 281 -11.20 -3.80 -11.11
N GLU A 282 -11.18 -2.52 -10.67
CA GLU A 282 -10.50 -2.11 -9.44
C GLU A 282 -11.23 -2.56 -8.17
N GLY A 283 -12.49 -2.98 -8.29
CA GLY A 283 -13.29 -3.55 -7.21
C GLY A 283 -14.36 -2.62 -6.64
N PHE A 284 -14.55 -1.43 -7.22
CA PHE A 284 -15.65 -0.52 -6.84
C PHE A 284 -16.99 -1.05 -7.31
N ASP A 285 -18.04 -0.84 -6.52
CA ASP A 285 -19.42 -1.07 -6.97
C ASP A 285 -20.02 0.13 -7.73
N ASN A 286 -21.21 -0.02 -8.29
CA ASN A 286 -21.85 1.04 -9.07
C ASN A 286 -22.18 2.30 -8.26
N GLU A 287 -22.47 2.16 -6.96
CA GLU A 287 -22.76 3.30 -6.08
C GLU A 287 -21.47 4.07 -5.80
N GLU A 288 -20.39 3.36 -5.50
CA GLU A 288 -19.05 3.92 -5.30
C GLU A 288 -18.53 4.61 -6.56
N ILE A 289 -18.78 4.04 -7.74
CA ILE A 289 -18.39 4.65 -9.02
C ILE A 289 -19.03 6.03 -9.19
N GLU A 290 -20.33 6.15 -8.93
CA GLU A 290 -21.03 7.43 -9.03
C GLU A 290 -20.54 8.41 -7.95
N ALA A 291 -20.28 7.92 -6.73
CA ALA A 291 -19.71 8.72 -5.65
C ALA A 291 -18.31 9.28 -6.01
N VAL A 292 -17.43 8.46 -6.60
CA VAL A 292 -16.09 8.86 -7.04
C VAL A 292 -16.17 9.92 -8.14
N LYS A 293 -17.01 9.71 -9.16
CA LYS A 293 -17.21 10.68 -10.25
C LYS A 293 -17.68 12.03 -9.73
N ALA A 294 -18.57 12.03 -8.74
CA ALA A 294 -19.07 13.24 -8.10
C ALA A 294 -18.01 13.90 -7.20
N ALA A 295 -17.33 13.11 -6.36
CA ALA A 295 -16.38 13.60 -5.37
C ALA A 295 -15.13 14.27 -5.99
N LEU A 296 -14.70 13.81 -7.17
CA LEU A 296 -13.55 14.40 -7.87
C LEU A 296 -13.86 15.73 -8.55
N ARG A 297 -15.14 16.09 -8.73
CA ARG A 297 -15.50 17.40 -9.29
C ARG A 297 -14.92 18.51 -8.45
N TYR A 298 -14.44 19.55 -9.11
CA TYR A 298 -13.89 20.70 -8.42
C TYR A 298 -14.98 21.41 -7.60
N TYR A 299 -14.65 21.73 -6.34
CA TYR A 299 -15.46 22.57 -5.50
C TYR A 299 -14.60 23.69 -4.89
N PRO A 300 -15.13 24.92 -4.75
CA PRO A 300 -14.39 26.04 -4.16
C PRO A 300 -13.94 25.75 -2.73
N SER A 301 -12.83 26.37 -2.31
CA SER A 301 -12.34 26.27 -0.95
C SER A 301 -13.21 27.07 0.04
N PRO A 302 -13.11 26.81 1.36
CA PRO A 302 -13.76 27.67 2.35
C PRO A 302 -13.41 29.16 2.21
N THR A 303 -12.18 29.48 1.81
CA THR A 303 -11.75 30.87 1.55
C THR A 303 -12.46 31.46 0.34
N ASP A 304 -12.65 30.68 -0.74
CA ASP A 304 -13.42 31.12 -1.89
C ASP A 304 -14.88 31.40 -1.51
N PHE A 305 -15.49 30.52 -0.69
CA PHE A 305 -16.85 30.74 -0.20
C PHE A 305 -17.00 31.99 0.65
N ILE A 306 -16.02 32.31 1.50
CA ILE A 306 -15.99 33.57 2.25
C ILE A 306 -15.86 34.75 1.29
N HIS A 307 -15.01 34.64 0.26
CA HIS A 307 -14.89 35.68 -0.75
C HIS A 307 -16.19 35.87 -1.55
N PHE A 308 -16.88 34.79 -1.91
CA PHE A 308 -18.18 34.84 -2.59
C PHE A 308 -19.26 35.47 -1.71
N ALA A 309 -19.26 35.15 -0.41
CA ALA A 309 -20.19 35.73 0.53
C ALA A 309 -19.97 37.24 0.70
N THR A 310 -18.71 37.69 0.82
CA THR A 310 -18.36 39.11 0.94
C THR A 310 -18.66 39.91 -0.34
N ARG A 311 -18.53 39.27 -1.51
CA ARG A 311 -18.91 39.83 -2.82
C ARG A 311 -20.38 39.65 -3.19
N ASP A 312 -21.23 39.22 -2.26
CA ASP A 312 -22.67 39.03 -2.47
C ASP A 312 -23.03 38.13 -3.67
N VAL A 313 -22.18 37.16 -4.00
CA VAL A 313 -22.35 36.24 -5.14
C VAL A 313 -23.67 35.45 -5.07
N PHE A 314 -24.13 35.13 -3.87
CA PHE A 314 -25.35 34.36 -3.61
C PHE A 314 -26.59 35.22 -3.38
N ARG A 315 -26.47 36.55 -3.44
CA ARG A 315 -27.58 37.50 -3.27
C ARG A 315 -28.10 37.98 -4.60
N GLU A 316 -29.17 37.33 -5.08
CA GLU A 316 -29.76 37.60 -6.39
C GLU A 316 -30.29 39.03 -6.56
N ASP A 317 -30.70 39.69 -5.48
CA ASP A 317 -31.09 41.11 -5.49
C ASP A 317 -29.91 42.02 -5.83
N ILE A 318 -28.73 41.75 -5.25
CA ILE A 318 -27.48 42.49 -5.49
C ILE A 318 -26.91 42.18 -6.86
N VAL A 319 -26.86 40.89 -7.23
CA VAL A 319 -26.41 40.44 -8.56
C VAL A 319 -27.18 41.13 -9.68
N LYS A 320 -28.51 41.26 -9.54
CA LYS A 320 -29.35 41.97 -10.51
C LYS A 320 -29.14 43.48 -10.47
N LYS A 321 -29.06 44.09 -9.29
CA LYS A 321 -28.85 45.53 -9.12
C LYS A 321 -27.56 46.00 -9.81
N TYR A 322 -26.46 45.27 -9.60
CA TYR A 322 -25.15 45.63 -10.14
C TYR A 322 -24.80 44.92 -11.46
N GLY A 323 -25.64 43.99 -11.90
CA GLY A 323 -25.46 43.28 -13.16
C GLY A 323 -24.22 42.38 -13.16
N TYR A 324 -23.95 41.64 -12.09
CA TYR A 324 -22.77 40.76 -12.02
C TYR A 324 -22.82 39.60 -13.02
N ASP A 325 -24.01 39.23 -13.47
CA ASP A 325 -24.22 38.25 -14.55
C ASP A 325 -24.17 38.88 -15.95
N ASN A 326 -23.95 40.20 -16.05
CA ASN A 326 -23.81 40.85 -17.35
C ASN A 326 -22.65 40.21 -18.09
N GLU A 327 -22.86 39.99 -19.39
CA GLU A 327 -21.91 39.35 -20.30
C GLU A 327 -21.62 37.87 -20.05
N TRP A 328 -22.15 37.26 -18.98
CA TRP A 328 -21.94 35.84 -18.69
C TRP A 328 -22.29 34.97 -19.90
N ASP A 329 -23.47 35.14 -20.49
CA ASP A 329 -23.91 34.32 -21.64
C ASP A 329 -22.99 34.46 -22.87
N LYS A 330 -22.36 35.63 -23.05
CA LYS A 330 -21.44 35.89 -24.17
C LYS A 330 -20.15 35.10 -24.02
N ILE A 331 -19.66 34.91 -22.80
CA ILE A 331 -18.34 34.31 -22.54
C ILE A 331 -18.48 32.84 -22.11
N ALA A 332 -19.53 32.48 -21.40
CA ALA A 332 -19.79 31.13 -20.91
C ALA A 332 -19.78 30.11 -22.05
N SER A 333 -20.38 30.44 -23.20
CA SER A 333 -20.39 29.56 -24.38
C SER A 333 -18.98 29.18 -24.86
N GLY A 334 -18.04 30.15 -24.85
CA GLY A 334 -16.65 29.93 -25.26
C GLY A 334 -15.79 29.19 -24.22
N MET A 335 -16.20 29.19 -22.95
CA MET A 335 -15.45 28.54 -21.87
C MET A 335 -16.03 27.18 -21.45
N LYS A 336 -17.33 26.95 -21.68
CA LYS A 336 -18.07 25.80 -21.15
C LYS A 336 -17.36 24.46 -21.39
N GLU A 337 -16.91 24.21 -22.61
CA GLU A 337 -16.22 22.96 -22.95
C GLU A 337 -14.92 22.80 -22.14
N TYR A 338 -14.07 23.82 -22.07
CA TYR A 338 -12.79 23.76 -21.37
C TYR A 338 -12.97 23.58 -19.85
N VAL A 339 -13.97 24.25 -19.29
CA VAL A 339 -14.31 24.22 -17.86
C VAL A 339 -14.82 22.84 -17.46
N GLN A 340 -15.71 22.27 -18.28
CA GLN A 340 -16.21 20.91 -18.08
C GLN A 340 -15.08 19.86 -18.19
N LYS A 341 -14.15 20.03 -19.15
CA LYS A 341 -12.95 19.18 -19.28
C LYS A 341 -11.99 19.29 -18.09
N ALA A 342 -12.05 20.40 -17.35
CA ALA A 342 -11.29 20.61 -16.11
C ALA A 342 -11.99 20.03 -14.87
N GLY A 343 -13.19 19.46 -15.02
CA GLY A 343 -13.96 18.92 -13.89
C GLY A 343 -14.74 19.98 -13.11
N ILE A 344 -14.86 21.20 -13.64
CA ILE A 344 -15.56 22.33 -12.99
C ILE A 344 -16.98 22.42 -13.57
N ASP A 345 -17.97 22.55 -12.70
CA ASP A 345 -19.33 22.87 -13.14
C ASP A 345 -19.41 24.33 -13.63
N ILE A 346 -20.12 24.58 -14.72
CA ILE A 346 -20.22 25.92 -15.29
C ILE A 346 -20.90 26.91 -14.33
N GLU A 347 -21.80 26.44 -13.47
CA GLU A 347 -22.43 27.25 -12.42
C GLU A 347 -21.45 27.58 -11.29
N VAL A 348 -20.50 26.70 -10.98
CA VAL A 348 -19.41 26.99 -10.02
C VAL A 348 -18.50 28.08 -10.58
N LEU A 349 -18.18 28.03 -11.88
CA LEU A 349 -17.42 29.11 -12.51
C LEU A 349 -18.18 30.44 -12.50
N LYS A 350 -19.51 30.40 -12.61
CA LYS A 350 -20.36 31.59 -12.53
C LYS A 350 -20.23 32.33 -11.19
N TRP A 351 -19.94 31.62 -10.09
CA TRP A 351 -19.66 32.26 -8.80
C TRP A 351 -18.37 33.07 -8.82
N TYR A 352 -17.30 32.52 -9.41
CA TYR A 352 -16.06 33.27 -9.64
C TYR A 352 -16.30 34.46 -10.57
N TRP A 353 -17.12 34.29 -11.61
CA TRP A 353 -17.54 35.39 -12.47
C TRP A 353 -18.29 36.46 -11.68
N ARG A 354 -19.20 36.13 -10.79
CA ARG A 354 -19.86 37.17 -9.98
C ARG A 354 -18.89 37.92 -9.07
N ALA A 355 -17.85 37.25 -8.56
CA ALA A 355 -16.86 37.85 -7.66
C ALA A 355 -15.72 38.61 -8.37
N HIS A 356 -15.47 38.39 -9.67
CA HIS A 356 -14.28 38.94 -10.34
C HIS A 356 -14.32 40.45 -10.57
N TRP A 357 -15.51 41.07 -10.51
CA TRP A 357 -15.68 42.48 -10.82
C TRP A 357 -14.88 43.37 -9.84
N VAL A 358 -14.19 44.36 -10.42
CA VAL A 358 -13.51 45.40 -9.65
C VAL A 358 -14.51 46.50 -9.34
N LEU A 359 -14.76 46.73 -8.04
CA LEU A 359 -15.67 47.76 -7.58
C LEU A 359 -14.96 49.11 -7.46
N PRO A 360 -15.70 50.24 -7.56
CA PRO A 360 -15.11 51.56 -7.32
C PRO A 360 -14.43 51.67 -5.96
N SER A 361 -13.28 52.35 -5.93
CA SER A 361 -12.58 52.65 -4.67
C SER A 361 -13.40 53.61 -3.78
N PRO A 362 -13.11 53.67 -2.46
CA PRO A 362 -13.77 54.64 -1.58
C PRO A 362 -13.67 56.08 -2.06
N GLN A 363 -12.51 56.50 -2.59
CA GLN A 363 -12.31 57.86 -3.12
C GLN A 363 -13.21 58.13 -4.32
N MET A 364 -13.32 57.18 -5.25
CA MET A 364 -14.25 57.28 -6.38
C MET A 364 -15.71 57.37 -5.89
N ALA A 365 -16.06 56.59 -4.85
CA ALA A 365 -17.37 56.62 -4.24
C ALA A 365 -17.70 57.99 -3.63
N PHE A 366 -16.75 58.59 -2.90
CA PHE A 366 -16.90 59.91 -2.31
C PHE A 366 -17.10 60.98 -3.39
N GLU A 367 -16.33 60.93 -4.48
CA GLU A 367 -16.55 61.84 -5.61
C GLU A 367 -17.94 61.69 -6.23
N MET A 368 -18.42 60.45 -6.43
CA MET A 368 -19.77 60.20 -6.94
C MET A 368 -20.84 60.76 -6.01
N LEU A 369 -20.67 60.64 -4.69
CA LEU A 369 -21.58 61.20 -3.69
C LEU A 369 -21.61 62.73 -3.74
N HIS A 370 -20.45 63.39 -3.74
CA HIS A 370 -20.39 64.86 -3.77
C HIS A 370 -20.94 65.45 -5.07
N ARG A 371 -20.87 64.69 -6.17
CA ARG A 371 -21.47 65.06 -7.46
C ARG A 371 -22.96 64.73 -7.54
N GLY A 372 -23.55 64.11 -6.51
CA GLY A 372 -24.97 63.73 -6.47
C GLY A 372 -25.32 62.57 -7.41
N ILE A 373 -24.34 61.76 -7.82
CA ILE A 373 -24.55 60.61 -8.70
C ILE A 373 -25.05 59.40 -7.91
N ILE A 374 -24.62 59.28 -6.65
CA ILE A 374 -25.05 58.22 -5.73
C ILE A 374 -25.43 58.81 -4.37
N THR A 375 -26.16 58.03 -3.58
CA THR A 375 -26.58 58.39 -2.22
C THR A 375 -25.60 57.89 -1.16
N GLN A 376 -25.77 58.30 0.10
CA GLN A 376 -25.00 57.72 1.21
C GLN A 376 -25.29 56.22 1.39
N ASP A 377 -26.53 55.78 1.14
CA ASP A 377 -26.89 54.36 1.24
C ASP A 377 -26.19 53.53 0.17
N ASP A 378 -26.00 54.08 -1.03
CA ASP A 378 -25.22 53.44 -2.08
C ASP A 378 -23.74 53.29 -1.68
N ILE A 379 -23.15 54.28 -1.00
CA ILE A 379 -21.78 54.15 -0.46
C ILE A 379 -21.72 53.09 0.64
N ARG A 380 -22.68 53.07 1.57
CA ARG A 380 -22.73 52.05 2.63
C ARG A 380 -22.73 50.65 2.03
N GLU A 381 -23.57 50.45 1.02
CA GLU A 381 -23.65 49.17 0.31
C GLU A 381 -22.34 48.86 -0.42
N LEU A 382 -21.77 49.81 -1.18
CA LEU A 382 -20.52 49.63 -1.90
C LEU A 382 -19.34 49.27 -0.97
N LEU A 383 -19.20 49.96 0.16
CA LEU A 383 -18.15 49.69 1.14
C LEU A 383 -18.35 48.34 1.82
N ARG A 384 -19.59 47.93 2.09
CA ARG A 384 -19.89 46.58 2.60
C ARG A 384 -19.45 45.50 1.61
N ILE A 385 -19.81 45.63 0.33
CA ILE A 385 -19.45 44.65 -0.72
C ILE A 385 -17.94 44.65 -0.98
N SER A 386 -17.27 45.79 -0.75
CA SER A 386 -15.82 45.91 -0.79
C SER A 386 -15.11 45.38 0.46
N ASP A 387 -15.84 44.67 1.33
CA ASP A 387 -15.34 44.00 2.54
C ASP A 387 -14.78 44.95 3.63
N TYR A 388 -15.30 46.18 3.72
CA TYR A 388 -15.00 47.05 4.86
C TYR A 388 -15.85 46.63 6.07
N ALA A 389 -15.20 46.43 7.23
CA ALA A 389 -15.93 46.05 8.43
C ALA A 389 -16.95 47.12 8.83
N PRO A 390 -18.17 46.74 9.30
CA PRO A 390 -19.28 47.68 9.49
C PRO A 390 -18.96 48.91 10.35
N ASN A 391 -18.14 48.74 11.40
CA ASN A 391 -17.74 49.83 12.29
C ASN A 391 -16.93 50.95 11.59
N TRP A 392 -16.29 50.66 10.45
CA TRP A 392 -15.52 51.63 9.68
C TRP A 392 -16.34 52.37 8.64
N ILE A 393 -17.46 51.80 8.18
CA ILE A 393 -18.26 52.35 7.07
C ILE A 393 -18.73 53.78 7.37
N GLU A 394 -19.41 54.00 8.50
CA GLU A 394 -19.88 55.35 8.84
C GLU A 394 -18.73 56.33 9.09
N LYS A 395 -17.58 55.85 9.58
CA LYS A 395 -16.39 56.70 9.78
C LYS A 395 -15.78 57.13 8.44
N LEU A 396 -15.71 56.21 7.48
CA LEU A 396 -15.24 56.49 6.12
C LEU A 396 -16.18 57.46 5.40
N ILE A 397 -17.50 57.31 5.56
CA ILE A 397 -18.48 58.25 5.00
C ILE A 397 -18.33 59.62 5.65
N ALA A 398 -18.15 59.71 6.97
CA ALA A 398 -18.00 60.98 7.66
C ALA A 398 -16.79 61.80 7.16
N ILE A 399 -15.67 61.15 6.85
CA ILE A 399 -14.47 61.82 6.33
C ILE A 399 -14.52 62.11 4.83
N SER A 400 -15.59 61.71 4.13
CA SER A 400 -15.73 62.06 2.71
C SER A 400 -15.91 63.56 2.53
N TYR A 401 -16.61 64.24 3.44
CA TYR A 401 -16.88 65.67 3.34
C TYR A 401 -15.67 66.51 3.74
N SER A 402 -15.42 67.58 2.97
CA SER A 402 -14.35 68.52 3.29
C SER A 402 -14.69 69.35 4.54
N PRO A 403 -13.76 69.48 5.50
CA PRO A 403 -13.93 70.42 6.60
C PRO A 403 -13.97 71.87 6.07
N ILE A 404 -14.65 72.76 6.80
CA ILE A 404 -14.70 74.19 6.47
C ILE A 404 -13.27 74.75 6.53
N THR A 405 -12.87 75.52 5.52
CA THR A 405 -11.52 76.07 5.46
C THR A 405 -11.22 76.98 6.65
N ARG A 406 -9.95 77.09 7.04
CA ARG A 406 -9.50 77.99 8.12
C ARG A 406 -10.00 79.43 7.94
N VAL A 407 -10.03 79.91 6.69
CA VAL A 407 -10.45 81.26 6.35
C VAL A 407 -11.96 81.43 6.53
N ASP A 408 -12.74 80.45 6.08
CA ASP A 408 -14.19 80.54 6.18
C ASP A 408 -14.68 80.30 7.61
N LEU A 409 -14.03 79.44 8.38
CA LEU A 409 -14.27 79.32 9.83
C LEU A 409 -14.12 80.67 10.54
N ARG A 410 -13.03 81.40 10.26
CA ARG A 410 -12.81 82.74 10.81
C ARG A 410 -13.91 83.71 10.38
N ARG A 411 -14.26 83.72 9.09
CA ARG A 411 -15.33 84.60 8.58
C ARG A 411 -16.66 84.33 9.26
N LEU A 412 -17.04 83.06 9.39
CA LEU A 412 -18.28 82.64 10.04
C LEU A 412 -18.34 83.07 11.51
N PHE A 413 -17.21 82.99 12.22
CA PHE A 413 -17.11 83.48 13.60
C PHE A 413 -17.26 85.00 13.69
N GLN A 414 -16.54 85.75 12.85
CA GLN A 414 -16.56 87.22 12.84
C GLN A 414 -17.94 87.81 12.54
N ILE A 415 -18.75 87.13 11.72
CA ILE A 415 -20.13 87.55 11.44
C ILE A 415 -21.16 86.95 12.42
N GLY A 416 -20.72 86.20 13.42
CA GLY A 416 -21.56 85.63 14.47
C GLY A 416 -22.40 84.41 14.08
N VAL A 417 -22.05 83.71 12.99
CA VAL A 417 -22.76 82.49 12.56
C VAL A 417 -22.35 81.27 13.38
N ILE A 418 -21.10 81.23 13.86
CA ILE A 418 -20.60 80.17 14.73
C ILE A 418 -20.00 80.78 16.01
N ASP A 419 -20.01 80.00 17.09
CA ASP A 419 -19.41 80.37 18.37
C ASP A 419 -17.94 79.90 18.47
N GLU A 420 -17.30 80.21 19.59
CA GLU A 420 -15.91 79.86 19.88
C GLU A 420 -15.71 78.33 19.95
N GLU A 421 -16.68 77.59 20.51
CA GLU A 421 -16.62 76.12 20.59
C GLU A 421 -16.61 75.49 19.19
N ARG A 422 -17.50 75.94 18.30
CA ARG A 422 -17.52 75.47 16.92
C ARG A 422 -16.28 75.89 16.13
N LEU A 423 -15.74 77.08 16.38
CA LEU A 423 -14.49 77.56 15.80
C LEU A 423 -13.31 76.65 16.20
N LEU A 424 -13.16 76.36 17.51
CA LEU A 424 -12.14 75.46 18.03
C LEU A 424 -12.25 74.07 17.39
N LYS A 425 -13.47 73.51 17.36
CA LYS A 425 -13.75 72.22 16.71
C LYS A 425 -13.37 72.24 15.23
N GLY A 426 -13.68 73.32 14.52
CA GLY A 426 -13.35 73.47 13.09
C GLY A 426 -11.85 73.44 12.82
N TYR A 427 -11.03 74.06 13.67
CA TYR A 427 -9.57 73.94 13.57
C TYR A 427 -9.11 72.51 13.84
N LYS A 428 -9.68 71.81 14.81
CA LYS A 428 -9.34 70.39 15.04
C LYS A 428 -9.72 69.50 13.85
N GLU A 429 -10.86 69.75 13.20
CA GLU A 429 -11.31 69.05 11.99
C GLU A 429 -10.35 69.26 10.79
N LEU A 430 -9.61 70.37 10.76
CA LEU A 430 -8.54 70.64 9.79
C LEU A 430 -7.20 69.95 10.14
N GLY A 431 -7.11 69.29 11.30
CA GLY A 431 -5.93 68.56 11.76
C GLY A 431 -4.99 69.32 12.69
N TYR A 432 -5.36 70.51 13.18
CA TYR A 432 -4.58 71.20 14.22
C TYR A 432 -4.65 70.44 15.55
N SER A 433 -3.56 70.48 16.34
CA SER A 433 -3.57 69.96 17.71
C SER A 433 -4.52 70.76 18.60
N GLU A 434 -4.84 70.23 19.80
CA GLU A 434 -5.67 70.96 20.77
C GLU A 434 -5.04 72.31 21.17
N GLU A 435 -3.72 72.34 21.35
CA GLU A 435 -2.97 73.54 21.69
C GLU A 435 -2.99 74.56 20.55
N ASP A 436 -2.66 74.13 19.34
CA ASP A 436 -2.61 75.01 18.17
C ASP A 436 -4.01 75.53 17.81
N ALA A 437 -5.04 74.69 17.95
CA ALA A 437 -6.42 75.11 17.72
C ALA A 437 -6.85 76.21 18.70
N LYS A 438 -6.42 76.16 19.97
CA LYS A 438 -6.67 77.22 20.97
C LYS A 438 -5.94 78.51 20.61
N LEU A 439 -4.69 78.43 20.16
CA LEU A 439 -3.95 79.60 19.68
C LEU A 439 -4.63 80.25 18.48
N MET A 440 -5.15 79.45 17.56
CA MET A 440 -5.89 79.93 16.39
C MET A 440 -7.22 80.59 16.76
N VAL A 441 -7.90 80.11 17.80
CA VAL A 441 -9.11 80.74 18.36
C VAL A 441 -8.77 82.10 18.96
N GLU A 442 -7.76 82.17 19.84
CA GLU A 442 -7.32 83.44 20.46
C GLU A 442 -6.86 84.46 19.42
N TRP A 443 -6.20 84.03 18.35
CA TRP A 443 -5.82 84.92 17.24
C TRP A 443 -7.01 85.45 16.42
N THR A 444 -8.12 84.72 16.42
CA THR A 444 -9.31 85.05 15.62
C THR A 444 -10.24 86.04 16.32
N LYS A 445 -10.21 86.07 17.66
CA LYS A 445 -10.85 87.09 18.50
C LYS A 445 -10.20 88.45 18.24
#